data_AF-A0A2G9TF84-F1
#
_entry.id   AF-A0A2G9TF84-F1
#
_cell.length_a   1.000
_cell.length_b   1.000
_cell.length_c   1.000
_cell.angle_alpha   90.00
_cell.angle_beta   90.00
_cell.angle_gamma   90.00
#
_symmetry.space_group_name_H-M   'P 1'
#
loop_
_entity.id
_entity.type
_entity.pdbx_description
1 polymer ?
#
loop_
_entity_poly.entity_id
_entity_poly.type
_entity_poly.pdbx_seq_one_letter_code
_entity_poly.pdbx_strand_id
1 'polypeptide(L)'
;EKNGFKGPDWYEMNKEEIHNLYNKVFAYNVGAGDNKALQLKQGKLLHTILEFFKTKKAEHEKNGKIEKRKLVVYSTQDWILQALLNGIGAVKEAIGETIPNFNSMIMFEMRVKDKAYTMQ
;
A
#
# COMPACT_ATOMS: atom_id res chain seq x y z
N GLU A 1 -19.55 -3.69 11.37
CA GLU A 1 -19.07 -2.30 11.59
C GLU A 1 -17.65 -2.33 12.09
N LYS A 2 -16.79 -1.44 11.59
CA LYS A 2 -15.38 -1.40 12.03
C LYS A 2 -15.19 -0.61 13.34
N ASN A 3 -16.13 0.28 13.68
CA ASN A 3 -16.06 1.15 14.86
C ASN A 3 -17.10 0.81 15.94
N GLY A 4 -17.88 -0.27 15.78
CA GLY A 4 -18.87 -0.74 16.76
C GLY A 4 -20.13 0.11 16.94
N PHE A 5 -20.35 1.13 16.09
CA PHE A 5 -21.53 1.99 16.15
C PHE A 5 -22.60 1.54 15.17
N LYS A 6 -23.77 1.17 15.69
CA LYS A 6 -24.97 0.93 14.88
C LYS A 6 -25.43 2.25 14.24
N GLY A 7 -25.54 2.27 12.92
CA GLY A 7 -26.10 3.40 12.20
C GLY A 7 -27.61 3.57 12.45
N PRO A 8 -28.20 4.73 12.09
CA PRO A 8 -29.65 4.88 12.04
C PRO A 8 -30.30 3.80 11.16
N ASP A 9 -31.56 3.43 11.44
CA ASP A 9 -32.23 2.33 10.72
C ASP A 9 -32.27 2.55 9.20
N TRP A 10 -32.50 3.79 8.74
CA TRP A 10 -32.47 4.12 7.31
C TRP A 10 -31.10 3.84 6.68
N TYR A 11 -30.01 4.01 7.42
CA TYR A 11 -28.67 3.73 6.92
C TYR A 11 -28.41 2.23 6.87
N GLU A 12 -28.77 1.51 7.93
CA GLU A 12 -28.59 0.05 7.99
C GLU A 12 -29.39 -0.68 6.91
N MET A 13 -30.62 -0.22 6.62
CA MET A 13 -31.46 -0.77 5.55
C MET A 13 -30.90 -0.55 4.13
N ASN A 14 -30.07 0.48 3.94
CA ASN A 14 -29.54 0.89 2.61
C ASN A 14 -28.01 0.79 2.53
N LYS A 15 -27.36 0.16 3.51
CA LYS A 15 -25.91 0.23 3.75
C LYS A 15 -25.08 -0.23 2.56
N GLU A 16 -25.49 -1.33 1.93
CA GLU A 16 -24.81 -1.90 0.78
C GLU A 16 -24.83 -0.95 -0.43
N GLU A 17 -25.99 -0.37 -0.74
CA GLU A 17 -26.12 0.60 -1.83
C GLU A 17 -25.29 1.87 -1.56
N ILE A 18 -25.36 2.39 -0.33
CA ILE A 18 -24.60 3.58 0.07
C ILE A 18 -23.09 3.31 -0.05
N HIS A 19 -22.61 2.15 0.39
CA HIS A 19 -21.19 1.78 0.27
C HIS A 19 -20.78 1.62 -1.18
N ASN A 20 -21.63 1.03 -2.03
CA ASN A 20 -21.37 0.91 -3.46
C ASN A 20 -21.28 2.27 -4.15
N LEU A 21 -22.19 3.21 -3.86
CA LEU A 21 -22.13 4.57 -4.37
C LEU A 21 -20.88 5.32 -3.89
N TYR A 22 -20.57 5.19 -2.59
CA TYR A 22 -19.35 5.77 -2.02
C TYR A 22 -18.10 5.26 -2.75
N ASN A 23 -17.97 3.95 -2.94
CA ASN A 23 -16.82 3.34 -3.61
C ASN A 23 -16.69 3.84 -5.06
N LYS A 24 -17.80 4.00 -5.80
CA LYS A 24 -17.81 4.55 -7.15
C LYS A 24 -17.28 5.99 -7.19
N VAL A 25 -17.81 6.86 -6.33
CA VAL A 25 -17.40 8.28 -6.26
C VAL A 25 -15.95 8.40 -5.79
N PHE A 26 -15.57 7.61 -4.78
CA PHE A 26 -14.20 7.56 -4.28
C PHE A 26 -13.22 7.14 -5.38
N ALA A 27 -13.50 6.04 -6.09
CA ALA A 27 -12.67 5.54 -7.18
C ALA A 27 -12.49 6.59 -8.29
N TYR A 28 -13.54 7.34 -8.64
CA TYR A 28 -13.45 8.47 -9.56
C TYR A 28 -12.54 9.57 -9.03
N ASN A 29 -12.76 10.05 -7.80
CA ASN A 29 -12.01 11.15 -7.20
C ASN A 29 -10.52 10.85 -7.03
N VAL A 30 -10.18 9.63 -6.60
CA VAL A 30 -8.78 9.25 -6.40
C VAL A 30 -8.09 8.88 -7.71
N GLY A 31 -8.85 8.78 -8.81
CA GLY A 31 -8.35 8.32 -10.09
C GLY A 31 -7.97 6.84 -10.06
N ALA A 32 -8.69 6.03 -9.27
CA ALA A 32 -8.41 4.60 -9.12
C ALA A 32 -8.53 3.82 -10.45
N GLY A 33 -9.26 4.36 -11.43
CA GLY A 33 -9.36 3.83 -12.79
C GLY A 33 -8.28 4.33 -13.76
N ASP A 34 -7.45 5.30 -13.37
CA ASP A 34 -6.36 5.82 -14.20
C ASP A 34 -5.01 5.35 -13.66
N ASN A 35 -4.53 4.23 -14.22
CA ASN A 35 -3.25 3.62 -13.86
C ASN A 35 -2.07 4.60 -13.98
N LYS A 36 -2.10 5.53 -14.93
CA LYS A 36 -1.00 6.49 -15.13
C LYS A 36 -0.99 7.53 -14.02
N ALA A 37 -2.16 8.03 -13.62
CA ALA A 37 -2.29 8.91 -12.47
C ALA A 37 -1.86 8.22 -11.17
N LEU A 38 -2.26 6.97 -10.95
CA LEU A 38 -1.86 6.20 -9.77
C LEU A 38 -0.34 5.96 -9.74
N GLN A 39 0.26 5.59 -10.87
CA GLN A 39 1.72 5.39 -10.99
C GLN A 39 2.51 6.66 -10.69
N LEU A 40 2.05 7.82 -11.17
CA LEU A 40 2.67 9.11 -10.87
C LEU A 40 2.58 9.44 -9.38
N LYS A 41 1.40 9.23 -8.76
CA LYS A 41 1.16 9.53 -7.35
C LYS A 41 1.99 8.64 -6.42
N GLN A 42 2.12 7.35 -6.74
CA GLN A 42 2.90 6.40 -5.92
C GLN A 42 4.40 6.42 -6.22
N GLY A 43 4.82 6.98 -7.37
CA GLY A 43 6.21 6.96 -7.83
C GLY A 43 7.20 7.51 -6.80
N LYS A 44 6.85 8.59 -6.08
CA LYS A 44 7.70 9.15 -5.02
C LYS A 44 7.87 8.21 -3.82
N LEU A 45 6.79 7.55 -3.38
CA LEU A 45 6.83 6.62 -2.26
C LEU A 45 7.65 5.37 -2.62
N LEU A 46 7.36 4.76 -3.77
CA LEU A 46 8.11 3.60 -4.26
C LEU A 46 9.59 3.92 -4.44
N HIS A 47 9.91 5.06 -5.07
CA HIS A 47 11.28 5.53 -5.20
C HIS A 47 11.97 5.68 -3.85
N THR A 48 11.31 6.28 -2.86
CA THR A 48 11.85 6.44 -1.50
C THR A 48 12.14 5.09 -0.83
N ILE A 49 11.25 4.11 -0.98
CA ILE A 49 11.43 2.75 -0.45
C ILE A 49 12.62 2.06 -1.13
N LEU A 50 12.73 2.16 -2.46
CA LEU A 50 13.83 1.56 -3.22
C LEU A 50 15.19 2.18 -2.89
N GLU A 51 15.27 3.50 -2.77
CA GLU A 51 16.50 4.19 -2.38
C GLU A 51 16.91 3.85 -0.94
N PHE A 52 15.95 3.69 -0.04
CA PHE A 52 16.21 3.18 1.29
C PHE A 52 16.84 1.78 1.25
N PHE A 53 16.26 0.84 0.49
CA PHE A 53 16.83 -0.50 0.36
C PHE A 53 18.22 -0.51 -0.27
N LYS A 54 18.45 0.27 -1.33
CA LYS A 54 19.79 0.42 -1.95
C LYS A 54 20.82 0.91 -0.94
N THR A 55 20.47 1.91 -0.16
CA THR A 55 21.36 2.48 0.88
C THR A 55 21.66 1.43 1.95
N LYS A 56 20.65 0.68 2.40
CA LYS A 56 20.80 -0.37 3.42
C LYS A 56 21.56 -1.59 2.93
N LYS A 57 21.39 -1.95 1.66
CA LYS A 57 22.19 -2.98 1.01
C LYS A 57 23.67 -2.58 0.99
N ALA A 58 23.98 -1.37 0.51
CA ALA A 58 25.37 -0.89 0.45
C ALA A 58 26.02 -0.80 1.85
N GLU A 59 25.26 -0.37 2.87
CA GLU A 59 25.71 -0.38 4.28
C GLU A 59 26.05 -1.80 4.74
N HIS A 60 25.17 -2.76 4.46
CA HIS A 60 25.38 -4.16 4.83
C HIS A 60 26.55 -4.80 4.08
N GLU A 61 26.71 -4.54 2.78
CA GLU A 61 27.84 -5.04 1.98
C GLU A 61 29.18 -4.51 2.48
N LYS A 62 29.23 -3.24 2.92
CA LYS A 62 30.46 -2.61 3.43
C LYS A 62 30.82 -3.07 4.84
N ASN A 63 29.83 -3.17 5.73
CA ASN A 63 30.07 -3.31 7.17
C ASN A 63 29.70 -4.69 7.73
N GLY A 64 29.06 -5.56 6.92
CA GLY A 64 28.48 -6.83 7.36
C GLY A 64 27.24 -6.71 8.24
N LYS A 65 26.74 -5.48 8.48
CA LYS A 65 25.55 -5.19 9.29
C LYS A 65 24.93 -3.85 8.92
N ILE A 66 23.65 -3.70 9.24
CA ILE A 66 22.94 -2.41 9.25
C ILE A 66 22.87 -1.93 10.71
N GLU A 67 23.48 -0.79 11.01
CA GLU A 67 23.63 -0.31 12.39
C GLU A 67 22.42 0.50 12.87
N LYS A 68 21.77 1.26 11.98
CA LYS A 68 20.68 2.17 12.34
C LYS A 68 19.48 2.03 11.41
N ARG A 69 18.27 2.22 11.96
CA ARG A 69 17.00 2.26 11.22
C ARG A 69 16.79 1.03 10.33
N LYS A 70 16.63 -0.14 10.95
CA LYS A 70 16.31 -1.40 10.25
C LYS A 70 14.85 -1.47 9.79
N LEU A 71 13.97 -0.75 10.48
CA LEU A 71 12.55 -0.64 10.18
C LEU A 71 12.21 0.82 9.91
N VAL A 72 11.45 1.06 8.85
CA VAL A 72 10.85 2.35 8.53
C VAL A 72 9.38 2.11 8.24
N VAL A 73 8.52 2.94 8.84
CA VAL A 73 7.07 2.85 8.68
C VAL A 73 6.58 4.16 8.09
N TYR A 74 5.78 4.07 7.03
CA TYR A 74 5.13 5.21 6.41
C TYR A 74 3.63 5.11 6.66
N SER A 75 3.04 6.14 7.25
CA SER A 75 1.58 6.25 7.37
C SER A 75 1.03 6.96 6.14
N THR A 76 0.01 6.40 5.51
CA THR A 76 -0.56 6.93 4.27
C THR A 76 -2.04 6.63 4.14
N GLN A 77 -2.66 7.06 3.03
CA GLN A 77 -4.07 6.84 2.74
C GLN A 77 -4.27 5.56 1.92
N ASP A 78 -5.45 4.93 2.03
CA ASP A 78 -5.74 3.62 1.42
C ASP A 78 -5.51 3.60 -0.10
N TRP A 79 -5.82 4.70 -0.80
CA TRP A 79 -5.60 4.81 -2.23
C TRP A 79 -4.11 4.87 -2.61
N ILE A 80 -3.22 5.31 -1.71
CA ILE A 80 -1.76 5.25 -1.92
C ILE A 80 -1.28 3.80 -1.82
N LEU A 81 -1.83 3.02 -0.89
CA LEU A 81 -1.54 1.58 -0.80
C LEU A 81 -2.00 0.85 -2.06
N GLN A 82 -3.20 1.14 -2.55
CA GLN A 82 -3.72 0.59 -3.81
C GLN A 82 -2.85 1.00 -5.01
N ALA A 83 -2.45 2.27 -5.09
CA ALA A 83 -1.56 2.76 -6.13
C ALA A 83 -0.19 2.06 -6.08
N LEU A 84 0.34 1.81 -4.88
CA LEU A 84 1.60 1.10 -4.68
C LEU A 84 1.52 -0.35 -5.17
N LEU A 85 0.47 -1.06 -4.77
CA LEU A 85 0.20 -2.41 -5.27
C LEU A 85 0.05 -2.43 -6.79
N ASN A 86 -0.61 -1.43 -7.38
CA ASN A 86 -0.78 -1.33 -8.84
C ASN A 86 0.57 -1.11 -9.53
N GLY A 87 1.40 -0.24 -8.94
CA GLY A 87 2.73 0.07 -9.43
C GLY A 87 3.67 -1.13 -9.48
N ILE A 88 3.57 -2.04 -8.52
CA ILE A 88 4.37 -3.27 -8.44
C ILE A 88 3.70 -4.47 -9.13
N GLY A 89 2.50 -4.29 -9.70
CA GLY A 89 1.76 -5.35 -10.38
C GLY A 89 1.18 -6.42 -9.46
N ALA A 90 0.93 -6.11 -8.18
CA ALA A 90 0.48 -7.07 -7.16
C ALA A 90 -0.98 -6.88 -6.71
N VAL A 91 -1.75 -5.97 -7.33
CA VAL A 91 -3.14 -5.68 -6.90
C VAL A 91 -4.03 -6.91 -6.96
N LYS A 92 -3.97 -7.66 -8.07
CA LYS A 92 -4.88 -8.77 -8.31
C LYS A 92 -4.70 -9.87 -7.27
N GLU A 93 -3.45 -10.18 -6.95
CA GLU A 93 -3.06 -11.20 -5.98
C GLU A 93 -3.29 -10.75 -4.53
N ALA A 94 -3.09 -9.47 -4.23
CA ALA A 94 -3.17 -8.96 -2.86
C ALA A 94 -4.59 -8.60 -2.41
N ILE A 95 -5.37 -7.94 -3.28
CA ILE A 95 -6.68 -7.35 -2.93
C ILE A 95 -7.77 -7.61 -3.99
N GLY A 96 -7.45 -8.27 -5.10
CA GLY A 96 -8.40 -8.53 -6.18
C GLY A 96 -8.94 -7.24 -6.80
N GLU A 97 -10.27 -7.10 -6.85
CA GLU A 97 -10.96 -5.91 -7.35
C GLU A 97 -11.37 -4.92 -6.23
N THR A 98 -10.95 -5.18 -5.00
CA THR A 98 -11.35 -4.40 -3.83
C THR A 98 -10.33 -3.32 -3.48
N ILE A 99 -10.74 -2.34 -2.66
CA ILE A 99 -9.82 -1.35 -2.06
C ILE A 99 -9.17 -1.94 -0.79
N PRO A 100 -7.95 -1.52 -0.41
CA PRO A 100 -7.34 -1.93 0.85
C PRO A 100 -8.26 -1.65 2.04
N ASN A 101 -8.35 -2.62 2.96
CA ASN A 101 -9.12 -2.45 4.19
C ASN A 101 -8.46 -1.39 5.10
N PHE A 102 -9.27 -0.71 5.92
CA PHE A 102 -8.77 0.07 7.05
C PHE A 102 -7.69 -0.69 7.84
N ASN A 103 -6.58 -0.01 8.15
CA ASN A 103 -5.39 -0.55 8.83
C ASN A 103 -4.62 -1.63 8.05
N SER A 104 -4.79 -1.72 6.73
CA SER A 104 -3.93 -2.56 5.90
C SER A 104 -2.50 -2.02 5.87
N MET A 105 -1.54 -2.93 5.78
CA MET A 105 -0.12 -2.60 5.67
C MET A 105 0.50 -3.38 4.50
N ILE A 106 1.34 -2.70 3.72
CA ILE A 106 2.24 -3.34 2.76
C ILE A 106 3.61 -3.38 3.41
N MET A 107 4.19 -4.58 3.50
CA MET A 107 5.52 -4.79 4.07
C MET A 107 6.47 -5.25 2.98
N PHE A 108 7.59 -4.55 2.84
CA PHE A 108 8.70 -4.95 1.99
C PHE A 108 9.83 -5.46 2.85
N GLU A 109 10.39 -6.60 2.49
CA GLU A 109 11.51 -7.21 3.22
C GLU A 109 12.71 -7.45 2.31
N MET A 110 13.89 -7.00 2.74
CA MET A 110 15.15 -7.34 2.08
C MET A 110 15.82 -8.49 2.80
N ARG A 111 16.03 -9.60 2.09
CA ARG A 111 16.67 -10.82 2.61
C ARG A 111 17.97 -11.09 1.88
N VAL A 112 18.90 -11.74 2.57
CA VAL A 112 20.11 -12.31 1.97
C VAL A 112 19.90 -13.82 1.85
N LYS A 113 19.85 -14.33 0.62
CA LYS A 113 19.81 -15.77 0.33
C LYS A 113 20.98 -16.10 -0.59
N ASP A 114 21.81 -17.07 -0.21
CA ASP A 114 22.96 -17.52 -1.02
C ASP A 114 23.89 -16.38 -1.47
N LYS A 115 24.10 -15.38 -0.60
CA LYS A 115 24.86 -14.13 -0.87
C LYS A 115 24.25 -13.21 -1.92
N ALA A 116 23.03 -13.45 -2.38
CA ALA A 116 22.23 -12.55 -3.20
C ALA A 116 21.15 -11.86 -2.37
N TYR A 117 20.88 -10.59 -2.67
CA TYR A 117 19.79 -9.84 -2.05
C TYR A 117 18.51 -10.03 -2.85
N THR A 118 17.42 -10.38 -2.17
CA THR A 118 16.08 -10.45 -2.75
C THR A 118 15.14 -9.50 -2.02
N MET A 119 14.19 -8.93 -2.76
CA MET A 119 13.06 -8.18 -2.19
C MET A 119 11.80 -9.03 -2.34
N GLN A 120 11.03 -9.14 -1.25
CA GLN A 120 9.74 -9.80 -1.21
C GLN A 120 8.70 -8.83 -0.65
#